data_AF-I0L9E4-F1
#
_entry.id   AF-I0L9E4-F1
#
_cell.length_a   1.000
_cell.length_b   1.000
_cell.length_c   1.000
_cell.angle_alpha   90.00
_cell.angle_beta   90.00
_cell.angle_gamma   90.00
#
_symmetry.space_group_name_H-M   'P 1'
#
loop_
_entity.id
_entity.type
_entity.pdbx_description
1 polymer ?
#
loop_
_entity_poly.entity_id
_entity_poly.type
_entity_poly.pdbx_seq_one_letter_code
_entity_poly.pdbx_strand_id
1 'polypeptide(L)'
;MSSHLDFFAGFAVTGTVLGVGLGSRPDDWPGVLGSDFDEGSWNERHLVRQFGFVNANFHDGSGEWICDSVVVHAWKLHKFDDSVPKSIGSRYGSFPPRVPFEEVADRLVSAGVEIYHVSRLHMASLEQYWIPDCKVMFWLISEYQLEDFPALRLGDVDSVSTATGVDLRAELLTRYR
;
A
#
# COMPACT_ATOMS: atom_id res chain seq x y z
N MET A 1 -22.25 1.53 2.17
CA MET A 1 -21.27 0.68 2.88
C MET A 1 -19.92 0.97 2.29
N SER A 2 -18.88 1.08 3.11
CA SER A 2 -17.51 1.17 2.60
C SER A 2 -17.14 -0.12 1.87
N SER A 3 -16.37 0.01 0.80
CA SER A 3 -15.93 -1.04 -0.12
C SER A 3 -14.41 -1.23 -0.04
N HIS A 4 -13.90 -2.31 -0.62
CA HIS A 4 -12.45 -2.53 -0.75
C HIS A 4 -11.71 -1.35 -1.41
N LEU A 5 -12.34 -0.66 -2.35
CA LEU A 5 -11.75 0.51 -3.01
C LEU A 5 -11.65 1.72 -2.06
N ASP A 6 -12.59 1.84 -1.10
CA ASP A 6 -12.53 2.87 -0.06
C ASP A 6 -11.41 2.59 0.95
N PHE A 7 -10.98 1.33 1.10
CA PHE A 7 -9.78 1.00 1.85
C PHE A 7 -8.51 1.55 1.17
N PHE A 8 -8.34 1.30 -0.14
CA PHE A 8 -7.18 1.82 -0.89
C PHE A 8 -7.19 3.35 -0.97
N ALA A 9 -8.34 3.97 -1.23
CA ALA A 9 -8.48 5.42 -1.21
C ALA A 9 -8.25 6.01 0.19
N GLY A 10 -8.73 5.35 1.25
CA GLY A 10 -8.50 5.77 2.62
C GLY A 10 -7.02 5.68 3.01
N PHE A 11 -6.33 4.62 2.61
CA PHE A 11 -4.89 4.48 2.82
C PHE A 11 -4.11 5.56 2.06
N ALA A 12 -4.47 5.83 0.81
CA ALA A 12 -3.90 6.90 -0.02
C ALA A 12 -3.95 8.29 0.62
N VAL A 13 -5.04 8.61 1.32
CA VAL A 13 -5.31 9.93 1.91
C VAL A 13 -4.90 10.03 3.38
N THR A 14 -4.47 8.93 4.00
CA THR A 14 -4.07 8.97 5.42
C THR A 14 -2.68 8.41 5.67
N GLY A 15 -2.16 7.55 4.80
CA GLY A 15 -0.98 6.74 5.08
C GLY A 15 -1.18 5.75 6.23
N THR A 16 -2.43 5.50 6.65
CA THR A 16 -2.77 4.65 7.81
C THR A 16 -3.70 3.51 7.44
N VAL A 17 -3.58 2.42 8.18
CA VAL A 17 -4.48 1.28 8.14
C VAL A 17 -5.29 1.28 9.45
N LEU A 18 -6.59 1.57 9.36
CA LEU A 18 -7.49 1.62 10.52
C LEU A 18 -6.98 2.50 11.68
N GLY A 19 -6.18 3.53 11.38
CA GLY A 19 -5.64 4.48 12.36
C GLY A 19 -4.22 4.19 12.84
N VAL A 20 -3.62 3.05 12.51
CA VAL A 20 -2.18 2.79 12.73
C VAL A 20 -1.38 3.04 11.46
N GLY A 21 -0.14 3.49 11.60
CA GLY A 21 0.72 3.82 10.47
C GLY A 21 2.08 4.33 10.92
N LEU A 22 2.67 5.22 10.13
CA LEU A 22 3.96 5.84 10.43
C LEU A 22 4.00 6.43 11.85
N GLY A 23 5.10 6.24 12.56
CA GLY A 23 5.25 6.72 13.94
C GLY A 23 4.70 5.78 15.02
N SER A 24 3.87 4.79 14.67
CA SER A 24 3.35 3.81 15.62
C SER A 24 4.41 2.79 16.04
N ARG A 25 4.21 2.14 17.19
CA ARG A 25 5.07 1.07 17.72
C ARG A 25 4.58 -0.29 17.27
N PRO A 26 5.45 -1.33 17.24
CA PRO A 26 5.03 -2.69 16.87
C PRO A 26 3.81 -3.20 17.63
N ASP A 27 3.68 -2.85 18.92
CA ASP A 27 2.62 -3.33 19.80
C ASP A 27 1.26 -2.65 19.59
N ASP A 28 1.22 -1.54 18.84
CA ASP A 28 -0.04 -0.87 18.48
C ASP A 28 -0.83 -1.66 17.42
N TRP A 29 -0.14 -2.46 16.60
CA TRP A 29 -0.72 -3.12 15.42
C TRP A 29 -1.62 -4.32 15.76
N PRO A 30 -1.25 -5.24 16.68
CA PRO A 30 -2.08 -6.39 17.00
C PRO A 30 -3.46 -6.03 17.57
N GLY A 31 -3.57 -4.90 18.27
CA GLY A 31 -4.85 -4.39 18.77
C GLY A 31 -5.81 -3.95 17.65
N VAL A 32 -5.29 -3.65 16.46
CA VAL A 32 -6.06 -3.12 15.32
C VAL A 32 -6.26 -4.17 14.22
N LEU A 33 -5.22 -4.94 13.89
CA LEU A 33 -5.25 -5.94 12.82
C LEU A 33 -5.41 -7.38 13.31
N GLY A 34 -5.34 -7.60 14.63
CA GLY A 34 -5.34 -8.91 15.26
C GLY A 34 -3.92 -9.41 15.53
N SER A 35 -3.81 -10.41 16.41
CA SER A 35 -2.54 -10.99 16.83
C SER A 35 -1.97 -12.04 15.87
N ASP A 36 -2.61 -12.25 14.72
CA ASP A 36 -2.17 -13.19 13.69
C ASP A 36 -1.30 -12.45 12.68
N PHE A 37 0.01 -12.50 12.89
CA PHE A 37 0.99 -11.90 12.00
C PHE A 37 2.27 -12.74 11.93
N ASP A 38 2.90 -12.73 10.77
CA ASP A 38 4.26 -13.21 10.61
C ASP A 38 5.23 -12.09 11.00
N GLU A 39 6.33 -12.46 11.65
CA GLU A 39 7.39 -11.52 12.03
C GLU A 39 8.70 -11.89 11.34
N GLY A 40 9.38 -10.88 10.82
CA GLY A 40 10.67 -11.03 10.15
C GLY A 40 11.61 -9.88 10.46
N SER A 41 12.90 -10.10 10.29
CA SER A 41 13.94 -9.10 10.49
C SER A 41 15.03 -9.26 9.44
N TRP A 42 15.58 -8.14 8.98
CA TRP A 42 16.66 -8.14 7.99
C TRP A 42 18.02 -7.84 8.66
N ASN A 43 17.98 -7.14 9.79
CA ASN A 43 19.09 -6.82 10.66
C ASN A 43 18.54 -6.41 12.04
N GLU A 44 19.42 -6.25 13.03
CA GLU A 44 19.06 -5.96 14.43
C GLU A 44 18.24 -4.66 14.63
N ARG A 45 18.20 -3.78 13.63
CA ARG A 45 17.47 -2.50 13.65
C ARG A 45 16.30 -2.46 12.68
N HIS A 46 15.91 -3.59 12.08
CA HIS A 46 14.77 -3.68 11.19
C HIS A 46 13.85 -4.82 11.59
N LEU A 47 12.56 -4.53 11.64
CA LEU A 47 11.51 -5.45 12.00
C LEU A 47 10.36 -5.28 11.00
N VAL A 48 9.79 -6.39 10.54
CA VAL A 48 8.57 -6.41 9.72
C VAL A 48 7.54 -7.27 10.41
N ARG A 49 6.32 -6.75 10.56
CA ARG A 49 5.14 -7.53 10.92
C ARG A 49 4.17 -7.56 9.76
N GLN A 50 3.85 -8.76 9.29
CA GLN A 50 2.94 -9.01 8.17
C GLN A 50 1.58 -9.49 8.70
N PHE A 51 0.57 -8.64 8.58
CA PHE A 51 -0.83 -8.92 8.88
C PHE A 51 -1.55 -9.23 7.55
N GLY A 52 -1.43 -10.48 7.09
CA GLY A 52 -1.96 -10.90 5.79
C GLY A 52 -1.35 -10.10 4.63
N PHE A 53 -2.14 -9.23 4.00
CA PHE A 53 -1.71 -8.35 2.92
C PHE A 53 -1.13 -7.00 3.37
N VAL A 54 -1.12 -6.69 4.67
CA VAL A 54 -0.50 -5.46 5.21
C VAL A 54 0.83 -5.78 5.86
N ASN A 55 1.89 -5.10 5.45
CA ASN A 55 3.19 -5.15 6.09
C ASN A 55 3.46 -3.82 6.80
N ALA A 56 3.77 -3.89 8.09
CA ALA A 56 4.31 -2.78 8.85
C ALA A 56 5.81 -2.99 9.05
N ASN A 57 6.61 -2.04 8.60
CA ASN A 57 8.06 -2.03 8.76
C ASN A 57 8.41 -1.05 9.87
N PHE A 58 9.35 -1.45 10.71
CA PHE A 58 9.81 -0.70 11.84
C PHE A 58 11.33 -0.62 11.83
N HIS A 59 11.82 0.54 12.24
CA HIS A 59 13.24 0.78 12.43
C HIS A 59 13.53 1.15 13.88
N ASP A 60 14.64 0.63 14.41
CA ASP A 60 15.22 1.08 15.67
C ASP A 60 16.44 1.98 15.40
N GLY A 61 16.23 3.30 15.50
CA GLY A 61 17.28 4.29 15.35
C GLY A 61 18.02 4.63 16.65
N SER A 62 17.40 4.43 17.81
CA SER A 62 17.87 4.97 19.10
C SER A 62 17.37 4.24 20.35
N GLY A 63 17.07 2.95 20.24
CA GLY A 63 16.47 2.12 21.29
C GLY A 63 14.94 2.14 21.31
N GLU A 64 14.29 2.63 20.25
CA GLU A 64 12.84 2.65 20.13
C GLU A 64 12.42 2.23 18.71
N TRP A 65 11.58 1.20 18.64
CA TRP A 65 10.98 0.72 17.39
C TRP A 65 9.85 1.62 16.94
N ILE A 66 10.01 2.24 15.78
CA ILE A 66 9.01 3.11 15.16
C ILE A 66 8.69 2.64 13.75
N CYS A 67 7.41 2.64 13.39
CA CYS A 67 6.97 2.33 12.05
C CYS A 67 7.43 3.41 11.07
N ASP A 68 8.23 3.01 10.09
CA ASP A 68 8.83 3.89 9.08
C ASP A 68 8.29 3.65 7.67
N SER A 69 7.58 2.53 7.46
CA SER A 69 6.88 2.25 6.22
C SER A 69 5.75 1.23 6.39
N VAL A 70 4.61 1.49 5.75
CA VAL A 70 3.49 0.56 5.63
C VAL A 70 3.30 0.21 4.16
N VAL A 71 3.22 -1.08 3.85
CA VAL A 71 2.97 -1.60 2.49
C VAL A 71 1.72 -2.47 2.50
N VAL A 72 0.81 -2.23 1.57
CA VAL A 72 -0.32 -3.09 1.27
C VAL A 72 -0.05 -3.84 -0.03
N HIS A 73 0.05 -5.16 0.04
CA HIS A 73 0.32 -6.04 -1.09
C HIS A 73 -0.99 -6.53 -1.73
N ALA A 74 -1.62 -5.69 -2.56
CA ALA A 74 -2.86 -6.03 -3.26
C ALA A 74 -2.74 -7.30 -4.11
N TRP A 75 -1.55 -7.59 -4.67
CA TRP A 75 -1.30 -8.84 -5.39
C TRP A 75 -1.56 -10.10 -4.55
N LYS A 76 -1.48 -10.05 -3.21
CA LYS A 76 -1.78 -11.23 -2.37
C LYS A 76 -3.25 -11.65 -2.46
N LEU A 77 -4.16 -10.75 -2.83
CA LEU A 77 -5.61 -11.02 -2.92
C LEU A 77 -5.96 -12.09 -3.96
N HIS A 78 -5.19 -12.22 -5.05
CA HIS A 78 -5.43 -13.29 -6.03
C HIS A 78 -4.76 -14.61 -5.68
N LYS A 79 -3.81 -14.61 -4.74
CA LYS A 79 -2.97 -15.79 -4.43
C LYS A 79 -3.40 -16.49 -3.14
N PHE A 80 -3.97 -15.75 -2.20
CA PHE A 80 -4.27 -16.25 -0.85
C PHE A 80 -5.67 -15.80 -0.41
N ASP A 81 -6.55 -16.77 -0.17
CA ASP A 81 -7.96 -16.54 0.18
C ASP A 81 -8.12 -15.84 1.55
N ASP A 82 -7.20 -16.08 2.49
CA ASP A 82 -7.23 -15.53 3.85
C ASP A 82 -6.25 -14.36 4.05
N SER A 83 -5.85 -13.67 2.97
CA SER A 83 -4.89 -12.56 3.05
C SER A 83 -5.45 -11.27 3.66
N VAL A 84 -6.77 -11.14 3.80
CA VAL A 84 -7.40 -9.93 4.35
C VAL A 84 -7.58 -10.05 5.85
N PRO A 85 -6.96 -9.19 6.68
CA PRO A 85 -7.21 -9.15 8.11
C PRO A 85 -8.69 -9.00 8.44
N LYS A 86 -9.17 -9.74 9.43
CA LYS A 86 -10.60 -9.78 9.80
C LYS A 86 -11.18 -8.40 10.09
N SER A 87 -10.41 -7.51 10.73
CA SER A 87 -10.86 -6.15 11.04
C SER A 87 -11.05 -5.29 9.77
N ILE A 88 -10.18 -5.46 8.78
CA ILE A 88 -10.30 -4.80 7.46
C ILE A 88 -11.50 -5.37 6.72
N GLY A 89 -11.63 -6.70 6.62
CA GLY A 89 -12.78 -7.34 5.97
C GLY A 89 -14.12 -6.99 6.63
N SER A 90 -14.15 -6.85 7.96
CA SER A 90 -15.37 -6.43 8.69
C SER A 90 -15.78 -4.98 8.37
N ARG A 91 -14.82 -4.09 8.07
CA ARG A 91 -15.10 -2.67 7.79
C ARG A 91 -15.39 -2.39 6.32
N TYR A 92 -14.68 -3.05 5.41
CA TYR A 92 -14.68 -2.74 3.97
C TYR A 92 -15.31 -3.84 3.10
N GLY A 93 -15.74 -4.94 3.72
CA GLY A 93 -16.35 -6.07 3.02
C GLY A 93 -15.31 -6.97 2.33
N SER A 94 -15.77 -7.71 1.33
CA SER A 94 -14.94 -8.62 0.54
C SER A 94 -14.02 -7.85 -0.41
N PHE A 95 -12.80 -8.35 -0.56
CA PHE A 95 -11.82 -7.85 -1.52
C PHE A 95 -11.78 -8.80 -2.72
N PRO A 96 -12.03 -8.30 -3.95
CA PRO A 96 -11.86 -9.11 -5.14
C PRO A 96 -10.36 -9.42 -5.38
N PRO A 97 -10.05 -10.47 -6.17
CA PRO A 97 -8.67 -10.83 -6.51
C PRO A 97 -7.85 -9.72 -7.19
N ARG A 98 -8.52 -8.74 -7.79
CA ARG A 98 -7.92 -7.67 -8.59
C ARG A 98 -8.44 -6.33 -8.12
N VAL A 99 -7.56 -5.33 -8.11
CA VAL A 99 -7.90 -3.96 -7.73
C VAL A 99 -7.46 -3.04 -8.88
N PRO A 100 -8.38 -2.63 -9.77
CA PRO A 100 -8.05 -1.71 -10.84
C PRO A 100 -7.72 -0.33 -10.27
N PHE A 101 -6.54 0.22 -10.61
CA PHE A 101 -6.16 1.54 -10.10
C PHE A 101 -7.09 2.65 -10.57
N GLU A 102 -7.62 2.57 -11.79
CA GLU A 102 -8.55 3.56 -12.33
C GLU A 102 -9.77 3.77 -11.41
N GLU A 103 -10.32 2.71 -10.82
CA GLU A 103 -11.47 2.81 -9.92
C GLU A 103 -11.11 3.41 -8.54
N VAL A 104 -9.86 3.25 -8.10
CA VAL A 104 -9.33 3.91 -6.90
C VAL A 104 -9.06 5.39 -7.21
N ALA A 105 -8.45 5.67 -8.36
CA ALA A 105 -8.11 7.01 -8.80
C ALA A 105 -9.35 7.87 -9.02
N ASP A 106 -10.43 7.31 -9.61
CA ASP A 106 -11.69 8.03 -9.78
C ASP A 106 -12.31 8.45 -8.44
N ARG A 107 -12.19 7.63 -7.39
CA ARG A 107 -12.62 8.01 -6.03
C ARG A 107 -11.78 9.14 -5.46
N LEU A 108 -10.46 9.03 -5.60
CA LEU A 108 -9.50 10.02 -5.10
C LEU A 108 -9.71 11.38 -5.79
N VAL A 109 -9.80 11.39 -7.12
CA VAL A 109 -10.07 12.60 -7.92
C VAL A 109 -11.42 13.20 -7.57
N SER A 110 -12.47 12.37 -7.40
CA SER A 110 -13.80 12.84 -6.95
C SER A 110 -13.77 13.47 -5.56
N ALA A 111 -12.81 13.06 -4.71
CA ALA A 111 -12.57 13.64 -3.39
C ALA A 111 -11.61 14.85 -3.42
N GLY A 112 -11.16 15.28 -4.59
CA GLY A 112 -10.25 16.41 -4.77
C GLY A 112 -8.78 16.10 -4.50
N VAL A 113 -8.39 14.82 -4.43
CA VAL A 113 -7.02 14.39 -4.19
C VAL A 113 -6.22 14.45 -5.49
N GLU A 114 -5.05 15.08 -5.44
CA GLU A 114 -4.13 15.10 -6.57
C GLU A 114 -3.35 13.79 -6.69
N ILE A 115 -3.21 13.32 -7.92
CA ILE A 115 -2.47 12.11 -8.26
C ILE A 115 -1.49 12.48 -9.38
N TYR A 116 -0.27 11.96 -9.30
CA TYR A 116 0.77 12.18 -10.31
C TYR A 116 1.30 10.85 -10.81
N HIS A 117 1.28 10.65 -12.12
CA HIS A 117 2.09 9.60 -12.74
C HIS A 117 3.57 9.94 -12.59
N VAL A 118 4.36 8.96 -12.16
CA VAL A 118 5.81 9.10 -11.99
C VAL A 118 6.50 8.46 -13.18
N SER A 119 7.28 9.27 -13.89
CA SER A 119 8.07 8.84 -15.04
C SER A 119 9.00 7.71 -14.64
N ARG A 120 8.85 6.56 -15.30
CA ARG A 120 9.69 5.40 -15.05
C ARG A 120 11.12 5.67 -15.52
N LEU A 121 12.09 5.39 -14.67
CA LEU A 121 13.51 5.41 -15.03
C LEU A 121 13.94 4.10 -15.74
N HIS A 122 13.17 3.03 -15.57
CA HIS A 122 13.44 1.72 -16.17
C HIS A 122 12.15 1.07 -16.67
N MET A 123 12.14 0.58 -17.92
CA MET A 123 10.94 0.03 -18.56
C MET A 123 10.38 -1.21 -17.86
N ALA A 124 11.25 -2.07 -17.32
CA ALA A 124 10.83 -3.25 -16.55
C ALA A 124 10.24 -2.93 -15.16
N SER A 125 10.22 -1.67 -14.73
CA SER A 125 9.59 -1.32 -13.45
C SER A 125 8.07 -1.25 -13.58
N LEU A 126 7.39 -1.60 -12.49
CA LEU A 126 5.96 -1.31 -12.28
C LEU A 126 5.66 0.16 -12.58
N GLU A 127 4.46 0.42 -13.09
CA GLU A 127 3.96 1.78 -13.26
C GLU A 127 3.73 2.42 -11.88
N GLN A 128 4.05 3.71 -11.74
CA GLN A 128 4.07 4.38 -10.44
C GLN A 128 3.15 5.60 -10.43
N TYR A 129 2.34 5.71 -9.38
CA TYR A 129 1.48 6.86 -9.15
C TYR A 129 1.63 7.38 -7.73
N TRP A 130 1.84 8.70 -7.62
CA TRP A 130 2.17 9.40 -6.41
C TRP A 130 1.04 10.28 -5.93
N ILE A 131 0.74 10.20 -4.63
CA ILE A 131 -0.16 11.10 -3.91
C ILE A 131 0.68 11.92 -2.93
N PRO A 132 0.88 13.23 -3.21
CA PRO A 132 1.86 14.04 -2.49
C PRO A 132 1.48 14.32 -1.04
N ASP A 133 0.20 14.58 -0.77
CA ASP A 133 -0.27 15.06 0.54
C ASP A 133 0.09 14.12 1.68
N CYS A 134 -0.08 12.81 1.47
CA CYS A 134 0.22 11.78 2.46
C CYS A 134 1.46 10.96 2.12
N LYS A 135 2.19 11.38 1.09
CA LYS A 135 3.38 10.69 0.60
C LYS A 135 3.12 9.20 0.36
N VAL A 136 2.08 8.88 -0.42
CA VAL A 136 1.69 7.50 -0.76
C VAL A 136 1.97 7.20 -2.22
N MET A 137 2.59 6.06 -2.47
CA MET A 137 2.91 5.57 -3.81
C MET A 137 2.11 4.31 -4.12
N PHE A 138 1.54 4.26 -5.32
CA PHE A 138 0.96 3.07 -5.93
C PHE A 138 1.92 2.49 -6.95
N TRP A 139 2.04 1.16 -6.95
CA TRP A 139 2.72 0.39 -7.97
C TRP A 139 1.71 -0.48 -8.70
N LEU A 140 1.68 -0.35 -10.03
CA LEU A 140 0.73 -1.04 -10.88
C LEU A 140 1.43 -2.02 -11.81
N ILE A 141 0.75 -3.12 -12.09
CA ILE A 141 1.19 -4.11 -13.07
C ILE A 141 1.39 -3.43 -14.42
N SER A 142 2.61 -3.55 -14.94
CA SER A 142 2.99 -3.13 -16.29
C SER A 142 3.19 -4.36 -17.18
N GLU A 143 3.42 -4.15 -18.48
CA GLU A 143 3.62 -5.22 -19.47
C GLU A 143 4.69 -6.25 -19.05
N TYR A 144 5.72 -5.81 -18.32
CA TYR A 144 6.82 -6.65 -17.89
C TYR A 144 6.51 -7.55 -16.69
N GLN A 145 5.39 -7.35 -16.00
CA GLN A 145 4.99 -8.15 -14.82
C GLN A 145 3.85 -9.13 -15.10
N LEU A 146 3.32 -9.16 -16.32
CA LEU A 146 2.19 -10.04 -16.64
C LEU A 146 2.55 -11.53 -16.56
N GLU A 147 3.81 -11.90 -16.82
CA GLU A 147 4.27 -13.29 -16.69
C GLU A 147 4.40 -13.72 -15.23
N ASP A 148 4.83 -12.82 -14.35
CA ASP A 148 4.99 -13.09 -12.90
C ASP A 148 3.64 -13.14 -12.18
N PHE A 149 2.63 -12.43 -12.71
CA PHE A 149 1.30 -12.31 -12.12
C PHE A 149 0.20 -12.58 -13.16
N PRO A 150 0.04 -13.83 -13.65
CA PRO A 150 -0.87 -14.14 -14.75
C PRO A 150 -2.35 -13.94 -14.41
N ALA A 151 -2.70 -13.81 -13.12
CA ALA A 151 -4.05 -13.51 -12.66
C ALA A 151 -4.37 -12.00 -12.67
N LEU A 152 -3.35 -11.14 -12.77
CA LEU A 152 -3.49 -9.68 -12.78
C LEU A 152 -3.49 -9.14 -14.22
N ARG A 153 -3.95 -7.91 -14.38
CA ARG A 153 -4.01 -7.19 -15.66
C ARG A 153 -3.22 -5.89 -15.57
N LEU A 154 -2.87 -5.35 -16.74
CA LEU A 154 -2.27 -4.01 -16.85
C LEU A 154 -3.10 -2.99 -16.08
N GLY A 155 -2.44 -2.21 -15.22
CA GLY A 155 -3.07 -1.18 -14.40
C GLY A 155 -3.77 -1.68 -13.13
N ASP A 156 -3.79 -2.99 -12.86
CA ASP A 156 -4.14 -3.49 -11.53
C ASP A 156 -3.06 -3.08 -10.52
N VAL A 157 -3.48 -2.76 -9.30
CA VAL A 157 -2.58 -2.46 -8.18
C VAL A 157 -1.82 -3.71 -7.79
N ASP A 158 -0.49 -3.68 -7.88
CA ASP A 158 0.38 -4.67 -7.26
C ASP A 158 0.48 -4.39 -5.76
N SER A 159 0.86 -3.15 -5.44
CA SER A 159 1.03 -2.69 -4.06
C SER A 159 0.82 -1.19 -3.92
N VAL A 160 0.55 -0.76 -2.70
CA VAL A 160 0.53 0.65 -2.31
C VAL A 160 1.26 0.80 -0.99
N SER A 161 2.03 1.88 -0.81
CA SER A 161 2.80 2.08 0.41
C SER A 161 2.96 3.54 0.75
N THR A 162 3.22 3.80 2.03
CA THR A 162 3.84 5.06 2.42
C THR A 162 5.24 5.12 1.82
N ALA A 163 5.63 6.28 1.31
CA ALA A 163 6.96 6.56 0.78
C ALA A 163 7.54 7.80 1.47
N THR A 164 7.55 7.76 2.81
CA THR A 164 8.17 8.80 3.63
C THR A 164 9.64 8.96 3.29
N GLY A 165 10.07 10.21 3.11
CA GLY A 165 11.44 10.54 2.69
C GLY A 165 11.66 10.51 1.17
N VAL A 166 10.67 10.10 0.38
CA VAL A 166 10.71 10.28 -1.08
C VAL A 166 10.26 11.69 -1.41
N ASP A 167 11.16 12.50 -1.95
CA ASP A 167 10.84 13.76 -2.62
C ASP A 167 11.12 13.61 -4.12
N LEU A 168 10.04 13.57 -4.90
CA LEU A 168 10.13 13.42 -6.35
C LEU A 168 10.33 14.77 -7.03
N ARG A 169 11.25 14.80 -8.00
CA ARG A 169 11.48 16.00 -8.82
C ARG A 169 10.26 16.24 -9.71
N ALA A 170 9.84 17.51 -9.81
CA ALA A 170 8.66 17.91 -10.61
C ALA A 170 8.75 17.46 -12.08
N GLU A 171 9.96 17.40 -12.66
CA GLU A 171 10.19 16.92 -14.03
C GLU A 171 9.85 15.44 -14.25
N LEU A 172 9.76 14.65 -13.18
CA LEU A 172 9.33 13.25 -13.24
C LEU A 172 7.82 13.09 -13.10
N LEU A 173 7.09 14.16 -12.75
CA LEU A 173 5.68 14.09 -12.39
C LEU A 173 4.79 14.61 -13.51
N THR A 174 3.84 13.79 -13.92
CA THR A 174 2.74 14.20 -14.81
C THR A 174 1.43 14.06 -14.06
N ARG A 175 0.64 15.13 -13.95
CA ARG A 175 -0.66 15.09 -13.26
C ARG A 175 -1.56 14.04 -13.91
N TYR A 176 -2.13 13.17 -13.10
CA TYR A 176 -3.16 12.23 -13.52
C TYR A 176 -4.50 12.96 -13.58
N ARG A 177 -5.02 13.11 -14.80
CA ARG A 177 -6.29 13.76 -15.16
C ARG A 177 -6.39 15.23 -14.69
#